data_AF-A0A0B1SAM3-F1
#
_entry.id   AF-A0A0B1SAM3-F1
#
_cell.length_a   1.000
_cell.length_b   1.000
_cell.length_c   1.000
_cell.angle_alpha   90.00
_cell.angle_beta   90.00
_cell.angle_gamma   90.00
#
_symmetry.space_group_name_H-M   'P 1'
#
loop_
_entity.id
_entity.type
_entity.pdbx_description
1 polymer ?
#
loop_
_entity_poly.entity_id
_entity_poly.type
_entity_poly.pdbx_seq_one_letter_code
_entity_poly.pdbx_strand_id
1 'polypeptide(L)'
;GKSPTERAKLKTNAEIPIDGVKVAVDQSVCDETVIISDIFNLNEMDALELVLSGESQKIHFDCLNRGLIAVVCYYDVHRLLAVLLRTMLEWDKESTHESLRGFIEQNFVQRTVFQHLLQLQATFNVTSEFHMLSQPHVNGLGGPRHQNLLRGVIEEIRENAAEALYSLCEWGAEHANEFLSDIYPILKGVPLAEKFSPHHLSAWICLIKLTSSHVLSQTTSASTVLSNLVKEIRNETVWSDQSVCGTVQLACAIALRALAVSPADHLNITNVEVDVDKVVDRAIKNLSMVFIRHGIIGSDSFKMCSTHVRVLDAMLKQLIALFPAKLMEIERNSEDELTWVDEMAESGQQVTPALHYENFLRCISDLYQLANDPKTSAVVKASITELSLAYSSSGSMELCRFMERARLSHHVVHAVAYLDLLCAVCRTTQSAAFIFDVFARVPPNDDVHVGWDHVMSALRSYERLFRERAGPTSMFGHSIPSQQLPKPIIPPRELIGLISWINLARIVVDLDSDAAEVFLEERQWAVLDAALGVVSAPVPLSLKGALLRLIAALAKREASVMRIWNALNAHGICTFAENGALLGLQKELDERECVEEMFDTSLGFVHLLKSLLSHSHM
;
A
#
# COMPACT_ATOMS: atom_id res chain seq x y z
N GLY A 1 15.71 -26.13 28.45
CA GLY A 1 14.86 -26.00 29.65
C GLY A 1 15.70 -26.16 30.88
N LYS A 2 15.30 -25.55 32.00
CA LYS A 2 16.09 -25.50 33.24
C LYS A 2 16.40 -26.88 33.84
N SER A 3 17.58 -27.02 34.43
CA SER A 3 18.15 -28.24 34.97
C SER A 3 18.62 -28.01 36.40
N PRO A 4 17.83 -28.44 37.41
CA PRO A 4 18.21 -28.31 38.82
C PRO A 4 19.58 -28.93 39.14
N THR A 5 19.93 -29.99 38.41
CA THR A 5 21.21 -30.69 38.52
C THR A 5 22.38 -29.83 38.06
N GLU A 6 22.24 -29.07 36.97
CA GLU A 6 23.29 -28.18 36.47
C GLU A 6 23.34 -26.87 37.25
N ARG A 7 22.20 -26.39 37.72
CA ARG A 7 22.13 -25.27 38.66
C ARG A 7 22.90 -25.53 39.93
N ALA A 8 22.86 -26.76 40.45
CA ALA A 8 23.65 -27.14 41.62
C ALA A 8 25.17 -27.14 41.37
N LYS A 9 25.62 -27.16 40.10
CA LYS A 9 27.03 -27.08 39.72
C LYS A 9 27.53 -25.63 39.64
N LEU A 10 26.64 -24.65 39.43
CA LEU A 10 26.97 -23.22 39.44
C LEU A 10 27.28 -22.75 40.86
N LYS A 11 28.56 -22.82 41.22
CA LYS A 11 29.08 -22.34 42.50
C LYS A 11 30.29 -21.46 42.25
N THR A 12 30.45 -20.45 43.09
CA THR A 12 31.61 -19.55 43.05
C THR A 12 32.92 -20.32 43.16
N ASN A 13 33.86 -20.01 42.26
CA ASN A 13 35.15 -20.68 42.08
C ASN A 13 35.07 -22.14 41.62
N ALA A 14 33.90 -22.61 41.16
CA ALA A 14 33.83 -23.88 40.45
C ALA A 14 34.49 -23.76 39.07
N GLU A 15 35.22 -24.81 38.67
CA GLU A 15 35.67 -24.97 37.29
C GLU A 15 34.60 -25.72 36.51
N ILE A 16 33.92 -25.03 35.60
CA ILE A 16 32.88 -25.62 34.76
C ILE A 16 33.48 -25.91 33.38
N PRO A 17 33.40 -27.16 32.88
CA PRO A 17 33.84 -27.49 31.53
C PRO A 17 32.82 -27.00 30.51
N ILE A 18 33.26 -26.14 29.59
CA ILE A 18 32.51 -25.67 28.42
C ILE A 18 33.36 -26.02 27.19
N ASP A 19 32.83 -26.82 26.27
CA ASP A 19 33.54 -27.30 25.07
C ASP A 19 34.95 -27.86 25.31
N GLY A 20 35.12 -28.55 26.44
CA GLY A 20 36.41 -29.16 26.82
C GLY A 20 37.41 -28.19 27.48
N VAL A 21 37.07 -26.91 27.64
CA VAL A 21 37.85 -25.91 28.37
C VAL A 21 37.24 -25.67 29.74
N LYS A 22 38.05 -25.67 30.78
CA LYS A 22 37.60 -25.37 32.15
C LYS A 22 37.60 -23.86 32.39
N VAL A 23 36.43 -23.31 32.68
CA VAL A 23 36.25 -21.89 33.01
C VAL A 23 35.95 -21.73 34.49
N ALA A 24 36.72 -20.90 35.18
CA ALA A 24 36.43 -20.53 36.57
C ALA A 24 35.35 -19.44 36.60
N VAL A 25 34.25 -19.70 37.31
CA VAL A 25 33.13 -18.74 37.41
C VAL A 25 33.13 -18.03 38.76
N ASP A 26 33.00 -16.70 38.74
CA ASP A 26 32.82 -15.89 39.94
C ASP A 26 31.34 -15.80 40.35
N GLN A 27 31.05 -15.21 41.52
CA GLN A 27 29.69 -15.08 42.02
C GLN A 27 28.80 -14.27 41.07
N SER A 28 29.36 -13.23 40.46
CA SER A 28 28.60 -12.32 39.60
C SER A 28 28.20 -12.97 38.27
N VAL A 29 29.06 -13.84 37.71
CA VAL A 29 28.73 -14.68 36.56
C VAL A 29 27.69 -15.74 36.94
N CYS A 30 27.80 -16.34 38.12
CA CYS A 30 26.79 -17.29 38.62
C CYS A 30 25.41 -16.63 38.74
N ASP A 31 25.34 -15.43 39.32
CA ASP A 31 24.10 -14.70 39.54
C ASP A 31 23.44 -14.31 38.20
N GLU A 32 24.22 -13.79 37.26
CA GLU A 32 23.72 -13.44 35.91
C GLU A 32 23.29 -14.67 35.12
N THR A 33 24.03 -15.78 35.21
CA THR A 33 23.67 -17.06 34.57
C THR A 33 22.31 -17.55 35.07
N VAL A 34 22.08 -17.45 36.38
CA VAL A 34 20.81 -17.80 37.02
C VAL A 34 19.67 -16.92 36.50
N ILE A 35 19.89 -15.60 36.42
CA ILE A 35 18.89 -14.65 35.89
C ILE A 35 18.54 -14.98 34.43
N ILE A 36 19.56 -15.16 33.58
CA ILE A 36 19.40 -15.48 32.15
C ILE A 36 18.69 -16.83 31.96
N SER A 37 19.08 -17.84 32.74
CA SER A 37 18.42 -19.16 32.72
C SER A 37 16.94 -19.06 33.12
N ASP A 38 16.61 -18.28 34.16
CA ASP A 38 15.24 -18.14 34.63
C ASP A 38 14.36 -17.35 33.66
N ILE A 39 14.88 -16.25 33.12
CA ILE A 39 14.08 -15.35 32.28
C ILE A 39 13.79 -15.93 30.90
N PHE A 40 14.76 -16.63 30.30
CA PHE A 40 14.62 -17.26 28.98
C PHE A 40 14.35 -18.77 29.02
N ASN A 41 14.18 -19.34 30.22
CA ASN A 41 13.97 -20.77 30.44
C ASN A 41 15.05 -21.67 29.79
N LEU A 42 16.30 -21.20 29.82
CA LEU A 42 17.46 -21.89 29.24
C LEU A 42 18.04 -22.91 30.21
N ASN A 43 18.74 -23.90 29.65
CA ASN A 43 19.63 -24.74 30.46
C ASN A 43 20.71 -23.86 31.12
N GLU A 44 21.14 -24.21 32.32
CA GLU A 44 22.13 -23.46 33.07
C GLU A 44 23.50 -23.38 32.36
N MET A 45 23.88 -24.40 31.58
CA MET A 45 25.11 -24.38 30.79
C MET A 45 24.98 -23.47 29.56
N ASP A 46 23.86 -23.52 28.84
CA ASP A 46 23.58 -22.61 27.71
C ASP A 46 23.52 -21.15 28.19
N ALA A 47 22.91 -20.91 29.36
CA ALA A 47 22.85 -19.58 29.96
C ALA A 47 24.25 -19.08 30.37
N LEU A 48 25.11 -19.97 30.89
CA LEU A 48 26.48 -19.62 31.25
C LEU A 48 27.30 -19.26 30.00
N GLU A 49 27.20 -20.08 28.95
CA GLU A 49 27.87 -19.82 27.68
C GLU A 49 27.42 -18.49 27.07
N LEU A 50 26.13 -18.16 27.15
CA LEU A 50 25.58 -16.89 26.69
C LEU A 50 26.13 -15.69 27.48
N VAL A 51 26.24 -15.81 28.81
CA VAL A 51 26.84 -14.75 29.66
C VAL A 51 28.32 -14.56 29.35
N LEU A 52 29.08 -15.65 29.16
CA LEU A 52 30.49 -15.58 28.78
C LEU A 52 30.68 -15.01 27.37
N SER A 53 29.78 -15.35 26.45
CA SER A 53 29.73 -14.72 25.12
C SER A 53 29.53 -13.22 25.25
N GLY A 54 28.62 -12.77 26.13
CA GLY A 54 28.44 -11.36 26.46
C GLY A 54 29.72 -10.67 26.97
N GLU A 55 30.53 -11.33 27.79
CA GLU A 55 31.83 -10.80 28.25
C GLU A 55 32.82 -10.69 27.08
N SER A 56 32.89 -11.70 26.21
CA SER A 56 33.79 -11.68 25.05
C SER A 56 33.43 -10.59 24.02
N GLN A 57 32.14 -10.30 23.88
CA GLN A 57 31.61 -9.32 22.92
C GLN A 57 31.68 -7.87 23.43
N LYS A 58 32.10 -7.65 24.68
CA LYS A 58 32.13 -6.33 25.33
C LYS A 58 32.93 -5.26 24.58
N ILE A 59 33.91 -5.68 23.78
CA ILE A 59 34.72 -4.77 22.93
C ILE A 59 33.86 -4.09 21.85
N HIS A 60 32.76 -4.72 21.42
CA HIS A 60 31.87 -4.20 20.38
C HIS A 60 30.73 -3.31 20.92
N PHE A 61 30.57 -3.24 22.25
CA PHE A 61 29.49 -2.52 22.89
C PHE A 61 30.00 -1.51 23.90
N ASP A 62 29.92 -0.22 23.55
CA ASP A 62 30.25 0.86 24.47
C ASP A 62 29.26 0.92 25.64
N CYS A 63 29.80 0.91 26.87
CA CYS A 63 29.05 1.15 28.10
C CYS A 63 27.92 0.14 28.41
N LEU A 64 27.93 -1.05 27.82
CA LEU A 64 27.05 -2.15 28.23
C LEU A 64 27.80 -3.14 29.13
N ASN A 65 27.10 -3.66 30.14
CA ASN A 65 27.61 -4.77 30.95
C ASN A 65 27.36 -6.11 30.22
N ARG A 66 28.08 -7.15 30.65
CA ARG A 66 28.01 -8.47 29.99
C ARG A 66 26.61 -9.08 30.00
N GLY A 67 25.82 -8.87 31.07
CA GLY A 67 24.44 -9.38 31.15
C GLY A 67 23.51 -8.74 30.12
N LEU A 68 23.60 -7.43 29.90
CA LEU A 68 22.85 -6.73 28.85
C LEU A 68 23.29 -7.20 27.45
N ILE A 69 24.60 -7.41 27.25
CA ILE A 69 25.10 -7.95 25.99
C ILE A 69 24.60 -9.39 25.78
N ALA A 70 24.56 -10.22 26.82
CA ALA A 70 24.01 -11.57 26.77
C ALA A 70 22.53 -11.58 26.35
N VAL A 71 21.73 -10.62 26.83
CA VAL A 71 20.33 -10.42 26.37
C VAL A 71 20.30 -10.09 24.87
N VAL A 72 21.16 -9.19 24.37
CA VAL A 72 21.26 -8.90 22.93
C VAL A 72 21.64 -10.16 22.14
N CYS A 73 22.66 -10.89 22.58
CA CYS A 73 23.11 -12.12 21.93
C CYS A 73 22.00 -13.18 21.89
N TYR A 74 21.18 -13.31 22.93
CA TYR A 74 20.04 -14.23 22.94
C TYR A 74 19.08 -13.95 21.79
N TYR A 75 18.64 -12.70 21.66
CA TYR A 75 17.72 -12.32 20.59
C TYR A 75 18.41 -12.39 19.22
N ASP A 76 19.69 -12.03 19.12
CA ASP A 76 20.42 -12.11 17.85
C ASP A 76 20.54 -13.56 17.34
N VAL A 77 20.77 -14.54 18.23
CA VAL A 77 20.74 -15.97 17.86
C VAL A 77 19.36 -16.37 17.31
N HIS A 78 18.27 -15.96 17.97
CA HIS A 78 16.92 -16.26 17.48
C HIS A 78 16.61 -15.56 16.15
N ARG A 79 17.14 -14.35 15.96
CA ARG A 79 17.05 -13.62 14.68
C ARG A 79 17.76 -14.39 13.59
N LEU A 80 18.98 -14.87 13.82
CA LEU A 80 19.73 -15.67 12.86
C LEU A 80 19.02 -16.99 12.54
N LEU A 81 18.43 -17.67 13.54
CA LEU A 81 17.63 -18.88 13.31
C LEU A 81 16.40 -18.61 12.46
N ALA A 82 15.68 -17.51 12.71
CA ALA A 82 14.53 -17.11 11.91
C ALA A 82 14.93 -16.78 10.46
N VAL A 83 16.05 -16.06 10.27
CA VAL A 83 16.61 -15.77 8.94
C VAL A 83 16.98 -17.07 8.21
N LEU A 84 17.65 -18.02 8.88
CA LEU A 84 18.03 -19.30 8.29
C LEU A 84 16.80 -20.10 7.86
N LEU A 85 15.79 -20.22 8.72
CA LEU A 85 14.55 -20.92 8.40
C LEU A 85 13.87 -20.28 7.19
N ARG A 86 13.70 -18.95 7.21
CA ARG A 86 13.11 -18.22 6.09
C ARG A 86 13.89 -18.47 4.80
N THR A 87 15.19 -18.26 4.79
CA THR A 87 16.02 -18.40 3.59
C THR A 87 16.08 -19.83 3.07
N MET A 88 16.03 -20.85 3.94
CA MET A 88 15.89 -22.24 3.51
C MET A 88 14.54 -22.51 2.84
N LEU A 89 13.46 -21.91 3.34
CA LEU A 89 12.11 -22.04 2.76
C LEU A 89 11.89 -21.14 1.54
N GLU A 90 12.71 -20.11 1.31
CA GLU A 90 12.68 -19.30 0.08
C GLU A 90 13.31 -20.02 -1.12
N TRP A 91 14.05 -21.11 -0.91
CA TRP A 91 14.61 -21.88 -2.00
C TRP A 91 13.51 -22.46 -2.87
N ASP A 92 13.73 -22.40 -4.19
CA ASP A 92 12.82 -22.99 -5.14
C ASP A 92 12.81 -24.52 -4.96
N LYS A 93 11.62 -25.05 -4.69
CA LYS A 93 11.40 -26.45 -4.34
C LYS A 93 11.78 -27.41 -5.47
N GLU A 94 11.64 -26.98 -6.72
CA GLU A 94 11.92 -27.81 -7.90
C GLU A 94 13.41 -27.87 -8.22
N SER A 95 14.14 -26.76 -8.04
CA SER A 95 15.60 -26.71 -8.25
C SER A 95 16.42 -27.25 -7.08
N THR A 96 15.82 -27.41 -5.89
CA THR A 96 16.49 -27.95 -4.71
C THR A 96 16.76 -29.45 -4.86
N HIS A 97 18.01 -29.86 -4.57
CA HIS A 97 18.43 -31.27 -4.64
C HIS A 97 17.56 -32.18 -3.75
N GLU A 98 17.18 -33.35 -4.25
CA GLU A 98 16.19 -34.25 -3.64
C GLU A 98 16.47 -34.57 -2.15
N SER A 99 17.72 -34.87 -1.79
CA SER A 99 18.09 -35.15 -0.39
C SER A 99 17.86 -33.96 0.54
N LEU A 100 18.13 -32.75 0.06
CA LEU A 100 17.96 -31.52 0.83
C LEU A 100 16.48 -31.15 0.91
N ARG A 101 15.74 -31.32 -0.19
CA ARG A 101 14.28 -31.17 -0.23
C ARG A 101 13.62 -32.11 0.78
N GLY A 102 13.98 -33.41 0.77
CA GLY A 102 13.46 -34.39 1.71
C GLY A 102 13.79 -34.04 3.16
N PHE A 103 15.01 -33.53 3.43
CA PHE A 103 15.36 -33.02 4.76
C PHE A 103 14.49 -31.83 5.18
N ILE A 104 14.27 -30.86 4.29
CA ILE A 104 13.45 -29.67 4.59
C ILE A 104 12.00 -30.08 4.85
N GLU A 105 11.41 -30.88 3.97
CA GLU A 105 10.03 -31.36 4.09
C GLU A 105 9.83 -32.15 5.41
N GLN A 106 10.77 -33.03 5.75
CA GLN A 106 10.65 -33.86 6.95
C GLN A 106 10.86 -33.11 8.25
N ASN A 107 11.68 -32.06 8.29
CA ASN A 107 12.07 -31.39 9.55
C ASN A 107 11.38 -30.05 9.77
N PHE A 108 11.05 -29.31 8.71
CA PHE A 108 10.52 -27.95 8.82
C PHE A 108 9.10 -27.81 8.27
N VAL A 109 8.72 -28.59 7.26
CA VAL A 109 7.37 -28.54 6.65
C VAL A 109 6.37 -29.38 7.46
N GLN A 110 6.17 -28.97 8.70
CA GLN A 110 5.31 -29.67 9.67
C GLN A 110 4.26 -28.74 10.29
N ARG A 111 3.10 -29.30 10.64
CA ARG A 111 2.03 -28.58 11.34
C ARG A 111 2.49 -27.97 12.67
N THR A 112 3.36 -28.65 13.41
CA THR A 112 3.91 -28.17 14.69
C THR A 112 4.73 -26.89 14.51
N VAL A 113 5.57 -26.82 13.48
CA VAL A 113 6.35 -25.62 13.13
C VAL A 113 5.41 -24.49 12.71
N PHE A 114 4.42 -24.79 11.87
CA PHE A 114 3.41 -23.83 11.44
C PHE A 114 2.64 -23.22 12.63
N GLN A 115 2.15 -24.05 13.56
CA GLN A 115 1.45 -23.62 14.77
C GLN A 115 2.35 -22.77 15.68
N HIS A 116 3.62 -23.16 15.83
CA HIS A 116 4.57 -22.42 16.65
C HIS A 116 4.82 -21.02 16.09
N LEU A 117 5.03 -20.90 14.78
CA LEU A 117 5.23 -19.60 14.14
C LEU A 117 3.96 -18.72 14.20
N LEU A 118 2.76 -19.30 14.03
CA LEU A 118 1.50 -18.57 14.24
C LEU A 118 1.37 -18.04 15.66
N GLN A 119 1.71 -18.87 16.65
CA GLN A 119 1.69 -18.49 18.06
C GLN A 119 2.70 -17.37 18.35
N LEU A 120 3.89 -17.42 17.73
CA LEU A 120 4.90 -16.38 17.84
C LEU A 120 4.34 -15.02 17.38
N GLN A 121 3.58 -14.98 16.27
CA GLN A 121 2.95 -13.74 15.81
C GLN A 121 1.92 -13.16 16.79
N ALA A 122 1.28 -14.00 17.61
CA ALA A 122 0.33 -13.59 18.63
C ALA A 122 1.02 -13.06 19.89
N THR A 123 2.04 -13.75 20.40
CA THR A 123 2.57 -13.50 21.75
C THR A 123 3.92 -12.80 21.80
N PHE A 124 4.72 -12.86 20.74
CA PHE A 124 6.08 -12.32 20.74
C PHE A 124 6.10 -10.92 20.11
N ASN A 125 6.33 -9.88 20.91
CA ASN A 125 6.42 -8.50 20.44
C ASN A 125 7.25 -7.62 21.38
N VAL A 126 7.68 -6.44 20.90
CA VAL A 126 8.52 -5.53 21.67
C VAL A 126 7.91 -5.20 23.03
N THR A 127 6.59 -5.04 23.11
CA THR A 127 5.90 -4.73 24.37
C THR A 127 5.98 -5.89 25.36
N SER A 128 5.68 -7.12 24.93
CA SER A 128 5.75 -8.32 25.79
C SER A 128 7.18 -8.58 26.26
N GLU A 129 8.13 -8.50 25.33
CA GLU A 129 9.55 -8.75 25.62
C GLU A 129 10.13 -7.68 26.53
N PHE A 130 9.82 -6.39 26.30
CA PHE A 130 10.31 -5.33 27.18
C PHE A 130 9.66 -5.42 28.56
N HIS A 131 8.38 -5.77 28.65
CA HIS A 131 7.74 -5.99 29.94
C HIS A 131 8.43 -7.12 30.73
N MET A 132 8.75 -8.22 30.05
CA MET A 132 9.49 -9.34 30.63
C MET A 132 10.91 -8.94 31.07
N LEU A 133 11.65 -8.17 30.26
CA LEU A 133 13.02 -7.73 30.59
C LEU A 133 13.06 -6.61 31.65
N SER A 134 12.00 -5.84 31.78
CA SER A 134 11.88 -4.73 32.74
C SER A 134 11.66 -5.20 34.18
N GLN A 135 11.48 -6.50 34.42
CA GLN A 135 11.22 -7.03 35.74
C GLN A 135 12.37 -6.66 36.70
N PRO A 136 12.08 -6.21 37.95
CA PRO A 136 13.10 -5.65 38.84
C PRO A 136 14.26 -6.61 39.18
N HIS A 137 14.02 -7.92 39.12
CA HIS A 137 15.01 -8.97 39.38
C HIS A 137 15.83 -9.35 38.14
N VAL A 138 15.43 -8.88 36.95
CA VAL A 138 16.12 -9.12 35.67
C VAL A 138 16.97 -7.90 35.30
N ASN A 139 16.37 -6.70 35.34
CA ASN A 139 16.97 -5.45 34.86
C ASN A 139 17.63 -5.59 33.48
N GLY A 140 16.97 -6.33 32.57
CA GLY A 140 17.47 -6.67 31.24
C GLY A 140 17.37 -5.53 30.22
N LEU A 141 16.87 -4.35 30.62
CA LEU A 141 16.78 -3.16 29.78
C LEU A 141 17.81 -2.12 30.20
N GLY A 142 18.84 -1.93 29.37
CA GLY A 142 19.78 -0.82 29.47
C GLY A 142 19.21 0.54 29.02
N GLY A 143 20.11 1.48 28.71
CA GLY A 143 19.74 2.81 28.22
C GLY A 143 19.11 2.82 26.81
N PRO A 144 18.74 4.00 26.28
CA PRO A 144 18.00 4.12 25.02
C PRO A 144 18.65 3.44 23.81
N ARG A 145 19.99 3.45 23.73
CA ARG A 145 20.72 2.76 22.64
C ARG A 145 20.50 1.24 22.67
N HIS A 146 20.57 0.64 23.86
CA HIS A 146 20.34 -0.80 24.04
C HIS A 146 18.89 -1.16 23.73
N GLN A 147 17.93 -0.37 24.21
CA GLN A 147 16.51 -0.58 23.92
C GLN A 147 16.21 -0.48 22.42
N ASN A 148 16.81 0.47 21.71
CA ASN A 148 16.65 0.58 20.26
C ASN A 148 17.23 -0.63 19.51
N LEU A 149 18.39 -1.14 19.95
CA LEU A 149 18.97 -2.36 19.39
C LEU A 149 18.04 -3.57 19.59
N LEU A 150 17.58 -3.80 20.83
CA LEU A 150 16.66 -4.90 21.13
C LEU A 150 15.36 -4.79 20.34
N ARG A 151 14.80 -3.58 20.23
CA ARG A 151 13.60 -3.33 19.42
C ARG A 151 13.80 -3.80 17.99
N GLY A 152 14.90 -3.39 17.35
CA GLY A 152 15.23 -3.79 15.98
C GLY A 152 15.35 -5.30 15.83
N VAL A 153 16.10 -5.96 16.70
CA VAL A 153 16.30 -7.43 16.66
C VAL A 153 14.97 -8.18 16.87
N ILE A 154 14.13 -7.74 17.81
CA ILE A 154 12.81 -8.35 18.06
C ILE A 154 11.87 -8.15 16.87
N GLU A 155 11.86 -6.96 16.27
CA GLU A 155 11.06 -6.68 15.07
C GLU A 155 11.54 -7.52 13.88
N GLU A 156 12.85 -7.67 13.67
CA GLU A 156 13.43 -8.55 12.65
C GLU A 156 13.05 -10.03 12.87
N ILE A 157 13.07 -10.55 14.10
CA ILE A 157 12.62 -11.93 14.39
C ILE A 157 11.18 -12.12 13.91
N ARG A 158 10.29 -11.17 14.22
CA ARG A 158 8.88 -11.25 13.85
C ARG A 158 8.67 -11.21 12.34
N GLU A 159 9.40 -10.33 11.65
CA GLU A 159 9.34 -10.20 10.20
C GLU A 159 9.81 -11.50 9.53
N ASN A 160 10.97 -12.04 9.92
CA ASN A 160 11.48 -13.30 9.39
C ASN A 160 10.54 -14.48 9.70
N ALA A 161 9.91 -14.52 10.88
CA ALA A 161 8.93 -15.55 11.21
C ALA A 161 7.65 -15.45 10.36
N ALA A 162 7.20 -14.24 10.02
CA ALA A 162 6.05 -14.02 9.14
C ALA A 162 6.37 -14.42 7.69
N GLU A 163 7.56 -14.10 7.20
CA GLU A 163 8.01 -14.54 5.88
C GLU A 163 8.21 -16.06 5.82
N ALA A 164 8.79 -16.66 6.87
CA ALA A 164 8.90 -18.11 6.99
C ALA A 164 7.52 -18.80 6.99
N LEU A 165 6.50 -18.24 7.66
CA LEU A 165 5.12 -18.74 7.59
C LEU A 165 4.59 -18.76 6.16
N TYR A 166 4.80 -17.68 5.41
CA TYR A 166 4.38 -17.58 4.02
C TYR A 166 5.06 -18.65 3.14
N SER A 167 6.39 -18.76 3.22
CA SER A 167 7.16 -19.74 2.46
C SER A 167 6.81 -21.18 2.87
N LEU A 168 6.51 -21.40 4.16
CA LEU A 168 6.03 -22.69 4.65
C LEU A 168 4.71 -23.10 3.99
N CYS A 169 3.82 -22.16 3.68
CA CYS A 169 2.60 -22.43 2.92
C CYS A 169 2.87 -22.84 1.47
N GLU A 170 3.95 -22.35 0.85
CA GLU A 170 4.38 -22.80 -0.49
C GLU A 170 4.89 -24.22 -0.47
N TRP A 171 5.79 -24.52 0.47
CA TRP A 171 6.37 -25.85 0.60
C TRP A 171 5.34 -26.90 1.03
N GLY A 172 4.42 -26.50 1.92
CA GLY A 172 3.43 -27.34 2.59
C GLY A 172 2.11 -27.52 1.86
N ALA A 173 2.09 -27.51 0.52
CA ALA A 173 0.85 -27.67 -0.26
C ALA A 173 0.00 -28.88 0.16
N GLU A 174 0.63 -30.02 0.46
CA GLU A 174 -0.07 -31.23 0.93
C GLU A 174 -0.65 -31.12 2.35
N HIS A 175 -0.14 -30.19 3.16
CA HIS A 175 -0.64 -29.91 4.51
C HIS A 175 -1.68 -28.78 4.54
N ALA A 176 -2.12 -28.27 3.38
CA ALA A 176 -2.98 -27.09 3.32
C ALA A 176 -4.27 -27.20 4.15
N ASN A 177 -4.94 -28.36 4.14
CA ASN A 177 -6.13 -28.58 4.97
C ASN A 177 -5.84 -28.45 6.47
N GLU A 178 -4.71 -28.99 6.93
CA GLU A 178 -4.34 -28.94 8.34
C GLU A 178 -3.98 -27.52 8.76
N PHE A 179 -3.18 -26.83 7.95
CA PHE A 179 -2.78 -25.44 8.23
C PHE A 179 -3.98 -24.51 8.22
N LEU A 180 -4.91 -24.66 7.26
CA LEU A 180 -6.15 -23.89 7.23
C LEU A 180 -7.02 -24.15 8.47
N SER A 181 -7.06 -25.38 8.99
CA SER A 181 -7.82 -25.71 10.20
C SER A 181 -7.32 -24.94 11.44
N ASP A 182 -6.04 -24.60 11.50
CA ASP A 182 -5.45 -23.78 12.55
C ASP A 182 -5.67 -22.26 12.31
N ILE A 183 -5.84 -21.85 11.04
CA ILE A 183 -6.10 -20.44 10.65
C ILE A 183 -7.56 -20.02 10.90
N TYR A 184 -8.54 -20.86 10.59
CA TYR A 184 -9.96 -20.46 10.65
C TYR A 184 -10.40 -19.90 12.01
N PRO A 185 -10.03 -20.49 13.17
CA PRO A 185 -10.40 -19.93 14.48
C PRO A 185 -9.86 -18.51 14.70
N ILE A 186 -8.64 -18.23 14.21
CA ILE A 186 -8.00 -16.92 14.33
C ILE A 186 -8.80 -15.87 13.57
N LEU A 187 -9.13 -16.14 12.30
CA LEU A 187 -9.83 -15.18 11.44
C LEU A 187 -11.31 -14.99 11.84
N LYS A 188 -11.98 -16.05 12.29
CA LYS A 188 -13.35 -15.95 12.81
C LYS A 188 -13.44 -15.19 14.13
N GLY A 189 -12.35 -15.16 14.90
CA GLY A 189 -12.24 -14.47 16.19
C GLY A 189 -11.86 -13.00 16.08
N VAL A 190 -11.63 -12.46 14.87
CA VAL A 190 -11.29 -11.04 14.70
C VAL A 190 -12.44 -10.16 15.20
N PRO A 191 -12.20 -9.24 16.15
CA PRO A 191 -13.23 -8.35 16.66
C PRO A 191 -13.79 -7.41 15.58
N LEU A 192 -15.06 -7.03 15.75
CA LEU A 192 -15.77 -6.17 14.79
C LEU A 192 -15.08 -4.83 14.61
N ALA A 193 -14.90 -4.42 13.34
CA ALA A 193 -14.35 -3.12 12.94
C ALA A 193 -12.92 -2.85 13.47
N GLU A 194 -12.19 -3.89 13.87
CA GLU A 194 -10.78 -3.77 14.23
C GLU A 194 -9.86 -3.98 13.02
N LYS A 195 -8.76 -3.23 13.01
CA LYS A 195 -7.67 -3.49 12.08
C LYS A 195 -7.03 -4.84 12.40
N PHE A 196 -6.46 -5.47 11.39
CA PHE A 196 -5.68 -6.67 11.62
C PHE A 196 -4.47 -6.38 12.52
N SER A 197 -4.41 -7.13 13.63
CA SER A 197 -3.18 -7.32 14.39
C SER A 197 -2.15 -8.09 13.54
N PRO A 198 -0.86 -8.10 13.91
CA PRO A 198 0.15 -8.88 13.20
C PRO A 198 -0.22 -10.37 13.05
N HIS A 199 -0.88 -10.93 14.07
CA HIS A 199 -1.33 -12.31 14.09
C HIS A 199 -2.49 -12.55 13.11
N HIS A 200 -3.51 -11.69 13.13
CA HIS A 200 -4.62 -11.77 12.17
C HIS A 200 -4.12 -11.61 10.73
N LEU A 201 -3.19 -10.67 10.50
CA LEU A 201 -2.62 -10.43 9.19
C LEU A 201 -1.83 -11.64 8.69
N SER A 202 -0.96 -12.22 9.51
CA SER A 202 -0.19 -13.42 9.15
C SER A 202 -1.11 -14.59 8.81
N ALA A 203 -2.15 -14.83 9.63
CA ALA A 203 -3.13 -15.87 9.39
C ALA A 203 -3.90 -15.67 8.06
N TRP A 204 -4.28 -14.43 7.75
CA TRP A 204 -4.97 -14.09 6.50
C TRP A 204 -4.08 -14.24 5.27
N ILE A 205 -2.81 -13.82 5.36
CA ILE A 205 -1.82 -13.97 4.31
C ILE A 205 -1.56 -15.46 4.01
N CYS A 206 -1.41 -16.28 5.06
CA CYS A 206 -1.29 -17.72 4.91
C CYS A 206 -2.55 -18.33 4.26
N LEU A 207 -3.75 -17.88 4.64
CA LEU A 207 -4.99 -18.37 4.01
C LEU A 207 -4.99 -18.10 2.51
N ILE A 208 -4.71 -16.88 2.08
CA ILE A 208 -4.69 -16.53 0.65
C ILE A 208 -3.64 -17.34 -0.08
N LYS A 209 -2.48 -17.55 0.54
CA LYS A 209 -1.41 -18.32 -0.08
C LYS A 209 -1.79 -19.79 -0.25
N LEU A 210 -2.30 -20.43 0.81
CA LEU A 210 -2.71 -21.83 0.80
C LEU A 210 -3.87 -22.11 -0.16
N THR A 211 -4.72 -21.11 -0.42
CA THR A 211 -5.85 -21.23 -1.35
C THR A 211 -5.51 -20.70 -2.75
N SER A 212 -4.30 -20.20 -2.98
CA SER A 212 -3.89 -19.74 -4.31
C SER A 212 -3.78 -20.89 -5.31
N SER A 213 -4.01 -20.61 -6.59
CA SER A 213 -3.84 -21.60 -7.66
C SER A 213 -2.41 -22.17 -7.71
N HIS A 214 -1.41 -21.36 -7.35
CA HIS A 214 -0.01 -21.79 -7.26
C HIS A 214 0.18 -22.94 -6.27
N VAL A 215 -0.41 -22.88 -5.08
CA VAL A 215 -0.30 -23.94 -4.08
C VAL A 215 -1.25 -25.09 -4.39
N LEU A 216 -2.48 -24.79 -4.82
CA LEU A 216 -3.50 -25.80 -5.06
C LEU A 216 -3.19 -26.69 -6.28
N SER A 217 -2.49 -26.19 -7.30
CA SER A 217 -2.02 -27.01 -8.44
C SER A 217 -0.95 -28.04 -8.05
N GLN A 218 -0.29 -27.85 -6.90
CA GLN A 218 0.78 -28.72 -6.41
C GLN A 218 0.30 -29.81 -5.45
N THR A 219 -1.00 -29.84 -5.09
CA THR A 219 -1.55 -30.84 -4.17
C THR A 219 -2.62 -31.70 -4.82
N THR A 220 -2.64 -32.97 -4.43
CA THR A 220 -3.70 -33.91 -4.81
C THR A 220 -5.03 -33.64 -4.09
N SER A 221 -5.03 -32.80 -3.05
CA SER A 221 -6.17 -32.55 -2.17
C SER A 221 -6.94 -31.26 -2.47
N ALA A 222 -6.67 -30.61 -3.60
CA ALA A 222 -7.24 -29.30 -3.96
C ALA A 222 -8.78 -29.25 -3.87
N SER A 223 -9.48 -30.27 -4.39
CA SER A 223 -10.95 -30.36 -4.29
C SER A 223 -11.43 -30.34 -2.83
N THR A 224 -10.74 -31.06 -1.94
CA THR A 224 -11.08 -31.15 -0.53
C THR A 224 -10.82 -29.84 0.19
N VAL A 225 -9.68 -29.20 -0.08
CA VAL A 225 -9.33 -27.88 0.46
C VAL A 225 -10.41 -26.85 0.11
N LEU A 226 -10.76 -26.75 -1.17
CA LEU A 226 -11.78 -25.81 -1.64
C LEU A 226 -13.18 -26.16 -1.14
N SER A 227 -13.54 -27.44 -1.09
CA SER A 227 -14.84 -27.87 -0.53
C SER A 227 -14.98 -27.48 0.94
N ASN A 228 -13.90 -27.61 1.72
CA ASN A 228 -13.89 -27.19 3.11
C ASN A 228 -13.97 -25.66 3.22
N LEU A 229 -13.18 -24.92 2.43
CA LEU A 229 -13.25 -23.47 2.38
C LEU A 229 -14.66 -22.96 2.03
N VAL A 230 -15.33 -23.59 1.05
CA VAL A 230 -16.71 -23.27 0.67
C VAL A 230 -17.68 -23.48 1.85
N LYS A 231 -17.48 -24.52 2.68
CA LYS A 231 -18.30 -24.71 3.89
C LYS A 231 -18.06 -23.60 4.91
N GLU A 232 -16.80 -23.20 5.11
CA GLU A 232 -16.42 -22.16 6.06
C GLU A 232 -17.00 -20.79 5.71
N ILE A 233 -16.97 -20.41 4.43
CA ILE A 233 -17.49 -19.11 3.97
C ILE A 233 -19.02 -19.07 3.83
N ARG A 234 -19.69 -20.23 3.75
CA ARG A 234 -21.16 -20.31 3.72
C ARG A 234 -21.78 -20.09 5.09
N ASN A 235 -21.08 -20.45 6.15
CA ASN A 235 -21.55 -20.28 7.52
C ASN A 235 -21.16 -18.90 8.06
N GLU A 236 -21.80 -17.84 7.56
CA GLU A 236 -21.40 -16.46 7.88
C GLU A 236 -21.62 -16.10 9.36
N THR A 237 -22.47 -16.84 10.09
CA THR A 237 -22.79 -16.55 11.50
C THR A 237 -21.69 -16.93 12.49
N VAL A 238 -20.69 -17.72 12.07
CA VAL A 238 -19.55 -18.08 12.93
C VAL A 238 -18.41 -17.06 12.85
N TRP A 239 -18.53 -16.04 12.02
CA TRP A 239 -17.55 -14.96 11.88
C TRP A 239 -17.97 -13.78 12.74
N SER A 240 -17.08 -13.36 13.64
CA SER A 240 -17.34 -12.22 14.53
C SER A 240 -17.46 -10.90 13.76
N ASP A 241 -16.64 -10.76 12.70
CA ASP A 241 -16.76 -9.68 11.73
C ASP A 241 -17.04 -10.27 10.34
N GLN A 242 -18.22 -9.96 9.79
CA GLN A 242 -18.64 -10.44 8.47
C GLN A 242 -17.75 -9.90 7.34
N SER A 243 -17.11 -8.75 7.55
CA SER A 243 -16.23 -8.17 6.53
C SER A 243 -14.92 -8.92 6.38
N VAL A 244 -14.44 -9.56 7.44
CA VAL A 244 -13.35 -10.54 7.38
C VAL A 244 -13.79 -11.76 6.56
N CYS A 245 -14.99 -12.30 6.80
CA CYS A 245 -15.56 -13.38 5.98
C CYS A 245 -15.63 -12.97 4.50
N GLY A 246 -16.04 -11.73 4.21
CA GLY A 246 -16.08 -11.19 2.86
C GLY A 246 -14.73 -11.25 2.15
N THR A 247 -13.61 -10.99 2.83
CA THR A 247 -12.28 -11.12 2.23
C THR A 247 -11.91 -12.58 1.91
N VAL A 248 -12.34 -13.52 2.74
CA VAL A 248 -12.11 -14.96 2.52
C VAL A 248 -13.02 -15.51 1.41
N GLN A 249 -14.26 -15.01 1.30
CA GLN A 249 -15.17 -15.27 0.18
C GLN A 249 -14.53 -14.84 -1.14
N LEU A 250 -13.90 -13.66 -1.18
CA LEU A 250 -13.19 -13.16 -2.36
C LEU A 250 -12.01 -14.07 -2.74
N ALA A 251 -11.17 -14.44 -1.77
CA ALA A 251 -10.05 -15.36 -1.99
C ALA A 251 -10.53 -16.73 -2.52
N CYS A 252 -11.63 -17.26 -1.97
CA CYS A 252 -12.24 -18.51 -2.44
C CYS A 252 -12.73 -18.40 -3.89
N ALA A 253 -13.41 -17.32 -4.25
CA ALA A 253 -13.91 -17.11 -5.60
C ALA A 253 -12.76 -17.04 -6.62
N ILE A 254 -11.70 -16.30 -6.28
CA ILE A 254 -10.49 -16.18 -7.08
C ILE A 254 -9.81 -17.53 -7.28
N ALA A 255 -9.63 -18.30 -6.20
CA ALA A 255 -9.03 -19.63 -6.25
C ALA A 255 -9.78 -20.58 -7.20
N LEU A 256 -11.11 -20.66 -7.04
CA LEU A 256 -11.99 -21.49 -7.85
C LEU A 256 -11.92 -21.09 -9.33
N ARG A 257 -12.00 -19.79 -9.63
CA ARG A 257 -11.96 -19.29 -11.01
C ARG A 257 -10.59 -19.50 -11.65
N ALA A 258 -9.50 -19.28 -10.91
CA ALA A 258 -8.14 -19.47 -11.39
C ALA A 258 -7.88 -20.92 -11.80
N LEU A 259 -8.27 -21.88 -10.96
CA LEU A 259 -8.14 -23.31 -11.27
C LEU A 259 -9.10 -23.76 -12.36
N ALA A 260 -10.31 -23.19 -12.42
CA ALA A 260 -11.29 -23.55 -13.45
C ALA A 260 -10.86 -23.13 -14.85
N VAL A 261 -10.12 -22.03 -14.99
CA VAL A 261 -9.59 -21.54 -16.27
C VAL A 261 -8.30 -22.26 -16.68
N SER A 262 -7.57 -22.85 -15.74
CA SER A 262 -6.38 -23.67 -16.01
C SER A 262 -6.77 -25.03 -16.63
N PRO A 263 -6.35 -25.35 -17.87
CA PRO A 263 -6.67 -26.63 -18.49
C PRO A 263 -6.13 -27.84 -17.72
N ALA A 264 -4.99 -27.68 -17.03
CA ALA A 264 -4.35 -28.74 -16.26
C ALA A 264 -5.08 -29.00 -14.93
N ASP A 265 -5.59 -27.95 -14.28
CA ASP A 265 -6.13 -28.03 -12.92
C ASP A 265 -7.65 -28.16 -12.86
N HIS A 266 -8.36 -27.79 -13.93
CA HIS A 266 -9.83 -27.79 -13.95
C HIS A 266 -10.43 -29.13 -13.50
N LEU A 267 -9.82 -30.24 -13.91
CA LEU A 267 -10.29 -31.59 -13.57
C LEU A 267 -10.22 -31.88 -12.07
N ASN A 268 -9.29 -31.24 -11.35
CA ASN A 268 -9.07 -31.45 -9.91
C ASN A 268 -10.15 -30.80 -9.04
N ILE A 269 -11.03 -29.98 -9.60
CA ILE A 269 -12.04 -29.23 -8.83
C ILE A 269 -13.48 -29.40 -9.32
N THR A 270 -13.71 -30.28 -10.29
CA THR A 270 -15.05 -30.50 -10.92
C THR A 270 -16.14 -30.90 -9.92
N ASN A 271 -15.78 -31.53 -8.80
CA ASN A 271 -16.71 -31.94 -7.76
C ASN A 271 -17.10 -30.81 -6.78
N VAL A 272 -16.52 -29.61 -6.92
CA VAL A 272 -16.79 -28.47 -6.05
C VAL A 272 -17.96 -27.66 -6.62
N GLU A 273 -19.18 -28.01 -6.21
CA GLU A 273 -20.40 -27.32 -6.66
C GLU A 273 -20.63 -25.99 -5.93
N VAL A 274 -20.25 -24.89 -6.57
CA VAL A 274 -20.48 -23.54 -6.07
C VAL A 274 -20.65 -22.53 -7.21
N ASP A 275 -21.62 -21.64 -7.03
CA ASP A 275 -21.83 -20.50 -7.92
C ASP A 275 -20.83 -19.39 -7.55
N VAL A 276 -19.71 -19.35 -8.28
CA VAL A 276 -18.57 -18.46 -8.00
C VAL A 276 -18.98 -16.98 -8.05
N ASP A 277 -19.85 -16.60 -8.98
CA ASP A 277 -20.26 -15.20 -9.13
C ASP A 277 -21.15 -14.76 -7.96
N LYS A 278 -22.01 -15.65 -7.44
CA LYS A 278 -22.73 -15.41 -6.18
C LYS A 278 -21.80 -15.29 -4.97
N VAL A 279 -20.67 -15.98 -4.96
CA VAL A 279 -19.67 -15.83 -3.87
C VAL A 279 -19.04 -14.43 -3.94
N VAL A 280 -18.74 -13.92 -5.14
CA VAL A 280 -18.26 -12.54 -5.32
C VAL A 280 -19.32 -11.53 -4.85
N ASP A 281 -20.60 -11.73 -5.20
CA ASP A 281 -21.70 -10.86 -4.73
C ASP A 281 -21.80 -10.82 -3.21
N ARG A 282 -21.64 -11.96 -2.54
CA ARG A 282 -21.63 -12.02 -1.07
C ARG A 282 -20.42 -11.31 -0.49
N ALA A 283 -19.23 -11.50 -1.05
CA ALA A 283 -18.03 -10.82 -0.62
C ALA A 283 -18.18 -9.30 -0.66
N ILE A 284 -18.81 -8.78 -1.71
CA ILE A 284 -19.07 -7.34 -1.88
C ILE A 284 -20.10 -6.83 -0.88
N LYS A 285 -21.22 -7.56 -0.70
CA LYS A 285 -22.24 -7.24 0.30
C LYS A 285 -21.69 -7.24 1.72
N ASN A 286 -20.77 -8.14 2.00
CA ASN A 286 -20.05 -8.22 3.26
C ASN A 286 -18.91 -7.19 3.36
N LEU A 287 -18.88 -6.14 2.52
CA LEU A 287 -17.94 -5.01 2.64
C LEU A 287 -16.46 -5.41 2.59
N SER A 288 -16.13 -6.49 1.87
CA SER A 288 -14.74 -6.99 1.74
C SER A 288 -13.74 -5.90 1.30
N MET A 289 -14.09 -5.09 0.31
CA MET A 289 -13.24 -4.00 -0.19
C MET A 289 -12.99 -2.93 0.89
N VAL A 290 -14.03 -2.57 1.65
CA VAL A 290 -13.90 -1.59 2.74
C VAL A 290 -12.96 -2.12 3.82
N PHE A 291 -13.07 -3.40 4.17
CA PHE A 291 -12.19 -4.02 5.17
C PHE A 291 -10.76 -4.18 4.67
N ILE A 292 -10.55 -4.53 3.38
CA ILE A 292 -9.20 -4.55 2.77
C ILE A 292 -8.53 -3.17 2.92
N ARG A 293 -9.24 -2.08 2.64
CA ARG A 293 -8.71 -0.71 2.77
C ARG A 293 -8.36 -0.34 4.20
N HIS A 294 -9.33 -0.45 5.11
CA HIS A 294 -9.20 0.14 6.43
C HIS A 294 -8.65 -0.85 7.47
N GLY A 295 -9.03 -2.12 7.36
CA GLY A 295 -8.64 -3.20 8.26
C GLY A 295 -7.28 -3.83 7.94
N ILE A 296 -6.98 -4.01 6.64
CA ILE A 296 -5.76 -4.70 6.18
C ILE A 296 -4.67 -3.69 5.79
N ILE A 297 -4.88 -2.89 4.73
CA ILE A 297 -3.90 -1.87 4.28
C ILE A 297 -3.64 -0.84 5.38
N GLY A 298 -4.67 -0.50 6.16
CA GLY A 298 -4.58 0.42 7.29
C GLY A 298 -3.81 -0.11 8.52
N SER A 299 -3.40 -1.38 8.55
CA SER A 299 -2.60 -1.98 9.63
C SER A 299 -1.13 -1.56 9.54
N ASP A 300 -0.51 -1.20 10.67
CA ASP A 300 0.89 -0.78 10.69
C ASP A 300 1.83 -1.92 10.26
N SER A 301 1.51 -3.17 10.58
CA SER A 301 2.31 -4.33 10.19
C SER A 301 2.24 -4.65 8.68
N PHE A 302 1.17 -4.22 8.01
CA PHE A 302 1.06 -4.35 6.55
C PHE A 302 2.10 -3.50 5.82
N LYS A 303 2.41 -2.32 6.38
CA LYS A 303 3.34 -1.34 5.78
C LYS A 303 4.83 -1.70 5.96
N MET A 304 5.12 -2.75 6.72
CA MET A 304 6.49 -3.16 7.03
C MET A 304 6.98 -4.32 6.16
N CYS A 305 6.09 -5.26 5.82
CA CYS A 305 6.47 -6.51 5.14
C CYS A 305 6.03 -6.52 3.67
N SER A 306 6.99 -6.73 2.76
CA SER A 306 6.76 -6.72 1.31
C SER A 306 5.89 -7.87 0.81
N THR A 307 5.96 -9.03 1.47
CA THR A 307 5.13 -10.20 1.16
C THR A 307 3.65 -9.91 1.33
N HIS A 308 3.27 -9.15 2.37
CA HIS A 308 1.87 -8.75 2.58
C HIS A 308 1.32 -7.95 1.38
N VAL A 309 2.11 -7.01 0.88
CA VAL A 309 1.78 -6.19 -0.28
C VAL A 309 1.68 -7.04 -1.55
N ARG A 310 2.63 -7.95 -1.80
CA ARG A 310 2.60 -8.83 -2.98
C ARG A 310 1.36 -9.73 -3.01
N VAL A 311 0.97 -10.28 -1.85
CA VAL A 311 -0.21 -11.16 -1.75
C VAL A 311 -1.50 -10.41 -2.04
N LEU A 312 -1.69 -9.22 -1.45
CA LEU A 312 -2.88 -8.42 -1.72
C LEU A 312 -2.89 -7.89 -3.16
N ASP A 313 -1.76 -7.41 -3.67
CA ASP A 313 -1.63 -6.98 -5.07
C ASP A 313 -1.99 -8.10 -6.05
N ALA A 314 -1.46 -9.30 -5.84
CA ALA A 314 -1.79 -10.47 -6.65
C ALA A 314 -3.28 -10.79 -6.60
N MET A 315 -3.91 -10.74 -5.41
CA MET A 315 -5.35 -10.97 -5.26
C MET A 315 -6.19 -9.92 -6.03
N LEU A 316 -5.84 -8.63 -5.94
CA LEU A 316 -6.55 -7.55 -6.65
C LEU A 316 -6.37 -7.67 -8.17
N LYS A 317 -5.16 -7.98 -8.65
CA LYS A 317 -4.90 -8.21 -10.07
C LYS A 317 -5.61 -9.44 -10.61
N GLN A 318 -5.67 -10.52 -9.83
CA GLN A 318 -6.42 -11.72 -10.20
C GLN A 318 -7.92 -11.45 -10.27
N LEU A 319 -8.47 -10.60 -9.40
CA LEU A 319 -9.86 -10.16 -9.51
C LEU A 319 -10.12 -9.47 -10.86
N ILE A 320 -9.24 -8.57 -11.29
CA ILE A 320 -9.33 -7.90 -12.60
C ILE A 320 -9.25 -8.93 -13.74
N ALA A 321 -8.24 -9.81 -13.69
CA ALA A 321 -7.96 -10.73 -14.78
C ALA A 321 -8.99 -11.86 -14.93
N LEU A 322 -9.57 -12.33 -13.82
CA LEU A 322 -10.45 -13.51 -13.81
C LEU A 322 -11.93 -13.16 -13.81
N PHE A 323 -12.31 -11.92 -13.45
CA PHE A 323 -13.71 -11.49 -13.34
C PHE A 323 -14.05 -10.21 -14.12
N PRO A 324 -13.57 -10.01 -15.36
CA PRO A 324 -13.84 -8.76 -16.08
C PRO A 324 -15.34 -8.51 -16.29
N ALA A 325 -16.12 -9.55 -16.64
CA ALA A 325 -17.56 -9.44 -16.82
C ALA A 325 -18.29 -9.05 -15.52
N LYS A 326 -17.87 -9.63 -14.39
CA LYS A 326 -18.47 -9.34 -13.09
C LYS A 326 -18.12 -7.94 -12.60
N LEU A 327 -16.88 -7.48 -12.83
CA LEU A 327 -16.49 -6.11 -12.52
C LEU A 327 -17.29 -5.09 -13.34
N MET A 328 -17.54 -5.36 -14.63
CA MET A 328 -18.41 -4.51 -15.45
C MET A 328 -19.87 -4.49 -14.95
N GLU A 329 -20.38 -5.62 -14.44
CA GLU A 329 -21.71 -5.68 -13.81
C GLU A 329 -21.75 -4.82 -12.53
N ILE A 330 -20.74 -4.94 -11.66
CA ILE A 330 -20.64 -4.16 -10.42
C ILE A 330 -20.52 -2.67 -10.72
N GLU A 331 -19.69 -2.30 -11.69
CA GLU A 331 -19.54 -0.93 -12.19
C GLU A 331 -20.88 -0.36 -12.65
N ARG A 332 -21.59 -1.08 -13.53
CA ARG A 332 -22.91 -0.65 -14.02
C ARG A 332 -23.92 -0.48 -12.89
N ASN A 333 -24.01 -1.43 -11.98
CA ASN A 333 -24.94 -1.33 -10.85
C ASN A 333 -24.60 -0.13 -9.94
N SER A 334 -23.32 0.17 -9.78
CA SER A 334 -22.83 1.32 -9.00
C SER A 334 -23.10 2.64 -9.73
N GLU A 335 -23.01 2.68 -11.06
CA GLU A 335 -23.41 3.85 -11.90
C GLU A 335 -24.92 4.13 -11.81
N ASP A 336 -25.75 3.08 -11.89
CA ASP A 336 -27.20 3.17 -11.72
C ASP A 336 -27.56 3.67 -10.30
N GLU A 337 -26.86 3.19 -9.26
CA GLU A 337 -27.00 3.67 -7.87
C GLU A 337 -26.66 5.15 -7.74
N LEU A 338 -25.52 5.58 -8.29
CA LEU A 338 -25.05 6.97 -8.19
C LEU A 338 -25.97 7.94 -8.93
N THR A 339 -26.44 7.56 -10.12
CA THR A 339 -27.42 8.35 -10.89
C THR A 339 -28.69 8.54 -10.08
N TRP A 340 -29.20 7.46 -9.47
CA TRP A 340 -30.37 7.53 -8.60
C TRP A 340 -30.13 8.39 -7.34
N VAL A 341 -28.93 8.33 -6.73
CA VAL A 341 -28.58 9.18 -5.58
C VAL A 341 -28.61 10.66 -5.97
N ASP A 342 -28.15 11.01 -7.16
CA ASP A 342 -28.20 12.39 -7.65
C ASP A 342 -29.65 12.85 -7.89
N GLU A 343 -30.51 12.01 -8.47
CA GLU A 343 -31.96 12.28 -8.60
C GLU A 343 -32.62 12.51 -7.23
N MET A 344 -32.26 11.70 -6.22
CA MET A 344 -32.77 11.86 -4.86
C MET A 344 -32.27 13.16 -4.23
N ALA A 345 -31.00 13.52 -4.42
CA ALA A 345 -30.43 14.76 -3.93
C ALA A 345 -31.13 15.99 -4.55
N GLU A 346 -31.44 15.96 -5.85
CA GLU A 346 -32.23 16.99 -6.53
C GLU A 346 -33.66 17.12 -5.95
N SER A 347 -34.24 16.01 -5.50
CA SER A 347 -35.53 16.00 -4.80
C SER A 347 -35.47 16.45 -3.33
N GLY A 348 -34.28 16.80 -2.83
CA GLY A 348 -34.04 17.21 -1.44
C GLY A 348 -33.93 16.05 -0.44
N GLN A 349 -33.80 14.82 -0.92
CA GLN A 349 -33.60 13.63 -0.08
C GLN A 349 -32.11 13.25 -0.01
N GLN A 350 -31.64 12.91 1.18
CA GLN A 350 -30.26 12.42 1.35
C GLN A 350 -30.24 10.90 1.43
N VAL A 351 -29.50 10.28 0.52
CA VAL A 351 -29.28 8.84 0.48
C VAL A 351 -27.78 8.55 0.51
N THR A 352 -27.39 7.50 1.23
CA THR A 352 -26.00 7.03 1.30
C THR A 352 -25.80 5.87 0.32
N PRO A 353 -25.00 6.05 -0.75
CA PRO A 353 -24.68 4.96 -1.67
C PRO A 353 -23.75 3.92 -1.03
N ALA A 354 -23.80 2.69 -1.51
CA ALA A 354 -22.93 1.60 -1.08
C ALA A 354 -21.49 1.73 -1.64
N LEU A 355 -21.33 2.36 -2.80
CA LEU A 355 -20.03 2.70 -3.40
C LEU A 355 -19.11 1.48 -3.59
N HIS A 356 -19.68 0.33 -3.94
CA HIS A 356 -18.94 -0.92 -4.04
C HIS A 356 -17.82 -0.86 -5.09
N TYR A 357 -18.12 -0.30 -6.27
CA TYR A 357 -17.14 -0.19 -7.34
C TYR A 357 -16.05 0.85 -7.02
N GLU A 358 -16.43 2.02 -6.48
CA GLU A 358 -15.46 3.00 -6.00
C GLU A 358 -14.52 2.37 -4.97
N ASN A 359 -15.04 1.65 -3.97
CA ASN A 359 -14.21 1.03 -2.95
C ASN A 359 -13.21 0.03 -3.55
N PHE A 360 -13.56 -0.68 -4.61
CA PHE A 360 -12.63 -1.53 -5.34
C PHE A 360 -11.50 -0.71 -6.00
N LEU A 361 -11.81 0.38 -6.70
CA LEU A 361 -10.79 1.28 -7.29
C LEU A 361 -9.88 1.89 -6.20
N ARG A 362 -10.48 2.26 -5.07
CA ARG A 362 -9.77 2.82 -3.92
C ARG A 362 -8.91 1.79 -3.20
N CYS A 363 -9.26 0.49 -3.20
CA CYS A 363 -8.37 -0.57 -2.68
C CYS A 363 -7.01 -0.55 -3.38
N ILE A 364 -7.03 -0.48 -4.71
CA ILE A 364 -5.81 -0.43 -5.52
C ILE A 364 -5.08 0.89 -5.27
N SER A 365 -5.81 2.00 -5.24
CA SER A 365 -5.25 3.32 -4.95
C SER A 365 -4.53 3.36 -3.60
N ASP A 366 -5.19 2.92 -2.53
CA ASP A 366 -4.67 2.93 -1.16
C ASP A 366 -3.42 2.03 -1.03
N LEU A 367 -3.43 0.85 -1.68
CA LEU A 367 -2.29 -0.06 -1.71
C LEU A 367 -1.06 0.60 -2.35
N TYR A 368 -1.24 1.20 -3.52
CA TYR A 368 -0.13 1.81 -4.26
C TYR A 368 0.29 3.16 -3.68
N GLN A 369 -0.59 3.85 -2.96
CA GLN A 369 -0.25 5.08 -2.24
C GLN A 369 0.66 4.86 -1.02
N LEU A 370 0.78 3.63 -0.52
CA LEU A 370 1.76 3.29 0.53
C LEU A 370 3.20 3.66 0.14
N ALA A 371 3.52 3.72 -1.17
CA ALA A 371 4.83 4.20 -1.64
C ALA A 371 5.11 5.66 -1.22
N ASN A 372 4.08 6.47 -1.03
CA ASN A 372 4.17 7.87 -0.61
C ASN A 372 4.09 8.04 0.91
N ASP A 373 3.67 7.02 1.66
CA ASP A 373 3.54 7.12 3.13
C ASP A 373 4.94 7.13 3.78
N PRO A 374 5.28 8.15 4.59
CA PRO A 374 6.55 8.20 5.31
C PRO A 374 6.79 7.02 6.26
N LYS A 375 5.72 6.40 6.78
CA LYS A 375 5.79 5.27 7.73
C LYS A 375 6.04 3.91 7.07
N THR A 376 5.86 3.81 5.75
CA THR A 376 6.07 2.57 5.01
C THR A 376 7.56 2.25 4.86
N SER A 377 7.93 0.98 5.03
CA SER A 377 9.32 0.52 4.92
C SER A 377 9.87 0.70 3.50
N ALA A 378 11.18 0.91 3.38
CA ALA A 378 11.83 1.10 2.07
C ALA A 378 11.64 -0.11 1.13
N VAL A 379 11.68 -1.32 1.69
CA VAL A 379 11.47 -2.57 0.94
C VAL A 379 10.07 -2.61 0.34
N VAL A 380 9.05 -2.25 1.11
CA VAL A 380 7.66 -2.17 0.63
C VAL A 380 7.51 -1.12 -0.48
N LYS A 381 8.11 0.07 -0.32
CA LYS A 381 8.07 1.12 -1.36
C LYS A 381 8.68 0.65 -2.69
N ALA A 382 9.81 -0.06 -2.61
CA ALA A 382 10.45 -0.66 -3.78
C ALA A 382 9.55 -1.72 -4.42
N SER A 383 8.94 -2.61 -3.62
CA SER A 383 8.01 -3.62 -4.12
C SER A 383 6.80 -3.00 -4.81
N ILE A 384 6.18 -1.95 -4.26
CA ILE A 384 5.04 -1.27 -4.91
C ILE A 384 5.44 -0.71 -6.28
N THR A 385 6.63 -0.13 -6.37
CA THR A 385 7.15 0.41 -7.63
C THR A 385 7.34 -0.69 -8.67
N GLU A 386 7.89 -1.84 -8.28
CA GLU A 386 8.03 -3.01 -9.15
C GLU A 386 6.67 -3.56 -9.60
N LEU A 387 5.74 -3.77 -8.66
CA LEU A 387 4.42 -4.34 -8.93
C LEU A 387 3.59 -3.45 -9.89
N SER A 388 3.85 -2.14 -9.92
CA SER A 388 3.15 -1.22 -10.81
C SER A 388 3.34 -1.52 -12.30
N LEU A 389 4.47 -2.14 -12.68
CA LEU A 389 4.83 -2.44 -14.06
C LEU A 389 3.78 -3.32 -14.76
N ALA A 390 3.07 -4.17 -14.00
CA ALA A 390 2.04 -5.05 -14.53
C ALA A 390 0.88 -4.28 -15.19
N TYR A 391 0.58 -3.06 -14.75
CA TYR A 391 -0.49 -2.23 -15.33
C TYR A 391 -0.15 -1.62 -16.69
N SER A 392 1.09 -1.78 -17.15
CA SER A 392 1.58 -1.33 -18.46
C SER A 392 2.24 -2.44 -19.28
N SER A 393 2.19 -3.68 -18.78
CA SER A 393 2.87 -4.82 -19.40
C SER A 393 1.96 -5.53 -20.39
N SER A 394 2.47 -5.83 -21.59
CA SER A 394 1.75 -6.64 -22.58
C SER A 394 1.43 -8.06 -22.08
N GLY A 395 2.17 -8.55 -21.09
CA GLY A 395 1.91 -9.84 -20.42
C GLY A 395 0.69 -9.83 -19.48
N SER A 396 0.07 -8.67 -19.24
CA SER A 396 -1.07 -8.50 -18.33
C SER A 396 -2.20 -7.72 -19.00
N MET A 397 -2.64 -8.20 -20.16
CA MET A 397 -3.57 -7.49 -21.04
C MET A 397 -4.89 -7.08 -20.36
N GLU A 398 -5.45 -7.89 -19.46
CA GLU A 398 -6.67 -7.51 -18.74
C GLU A 398 -6.46 -6.33 -17.78
N LEU A 399 -5.25 -6.18 -17.21
CA LEU A 399 -4.91 -5.00 -16.42
C LEU A 399 -4.84 -3.76 -17.33
N CYS A 400 -4.19 -3.88 -18.50
CA CYS A 400 -4.13 -2.78 -19.48
C CYS A 400 -5.53 -2.37 -19.95
N ARG A 401 -6.39 -3.33 -20.31
CA ARG A 401 -7.79 -3.05 -20.70
C ARG A 401 -8.59 -2.43 -19.57
N PHE A 402 -8.36 -2.86 -18.33
CA PHE A 402 -8.98 -2.26 -17.16
C PHE A 402 -8.55 -0.79 -16.99
N MET A 403 -7.28 -0.46 -17.19
CA MET A 403 -6.77 0.91 -17.17
C MET A 403 -7.37 1.76 -18.28
N GLU A 404 -7.52 1.20 -19.49
CA GLU A 404 -8.14 1.85 -20.64
C GLU A 404 -9.61 2.23 -20.42
N ARG A 405 -10.32 1.56 -19.50
CA ARG A 405 -11.70 1.92 -19.12
C ARG A 405 -11.81 3.30 -18.50
N ALA A 406 -10.72 3.85 -17.95
CA ALA A 406 -10.72 5.20 -17.38
C ALA A 406 -11.06 6.31 -18.40
N ARG A 407 -11.05 5.98 -19.69
CA ARG A 407 -11.47 6.88 -20.78
C ARG A 407 -12.97 7.01 -20.92
N LEU A 408 -13.75 6.04 -20.45
CA LEU A 408 -15.20 6.09 -20.63
C LEU A 408 -15.80 7.25 -19.82
N SER A 409 -16.92 7.80 -20.30
CA SER A 409 -17.69 8.82 -19.60
C SER A 409 -18.45 8.23 -18.39
N HIS A 410 -17.74 8.06 -17.28
CA HIS A 410 -18.29 7.59 -16.00
C HIS A 410 -18.98 8.70 -15.20
N HIS A 411 -19.82 8.32 -14.23
CA HIS A 411 -20.22 9.24 -13.18
C HIS A 411 -18.99 9.81 -12.46
N VAL A 412 -19.07 11.08 -12.04
CA VAL A 412 -17.92 11.85 -11.52
C VAL A 412 -17.19 11.16 -10.37
N VAL A 413 -17.92 10.42 -9.52
CA VAL A 413 -17.35 9.63 -8.42
C VAL A 413 -16.40 8.54 -8.93
N HIS A 414 -16.82 7.76 -9.93
CA HIS A 414 -15.97 6.72 -10.51
C HIS A 414 -14.87 7.32 -11.38
N ALA A 415 -15.15 8.39 -12.13
CA ALA A 415 -14.13 9.09 -12.91
C ALA A 415 -12.96 9.55 -12.03
N VAL A 416 -13.26 10.19 -10.89
CA VAL A 416 -12.24 10.61 -9.90
C VAL A 416 -11.51 9.40 -9.32
N ALA A 417 -12.23 8.35 -8.92
CA ALA A 417 -11.61 7.15 -8.36
C ALA A 417 -10.69 6.43 -9.35
N TYR A 418 -11.04 6.41 -10.63
CA TYR A 418 -10.16 5.92 -11.69
C TYR A 418 -8.91 6.79 -11.82
N LEU A 419 -9.04 8.10 -11.92
CA LEU A 419 -7.89 9.01 -12.02
C LEU A 419 -6.95 8.87 -10.82
N ASP A 420 -7.50 8.73 -9.61
CA ASP A 420 -6.72 8.52 -8.39
C ASP A 420 -6.00 7.16 -8.41
N LEU A 421 -6.65 6.11 -8.94
CA LEU A 421 -6.01 4.81 -9.19
C LEU A 421 -4.85 4.96 -10.17
N LEU A 422 -5.07 5.63 -11.32
CA LEU A 422 -4.04 5.86 -12.32
C LEU A 422 -2.85 6.64 -11.73
N CYS A 423 -3.12 7.67 -10.93
CA CYS A 423 -2.09 8.41 -10.18
C CYS A 423 -1.32 7.51 -9.22
N ALA A 424 -1.99 6.59 -8.53
CA ALA A 424 -1.37 5.71 -7.56
C ALA A 424 -0.47 4.66 -8.22
N VAL A 425 -0.92 4.05 -9.33
CA VAL A 425 -0.16 3.00 -10.03
C VAL A 425 0.91 3.58 -10.97
N CYS A 426 0.83 4.85 -11.37
CA CYS A 426 1.86 5.50 -12.19
C CYS A 426 3.14 5.75 -11.37
N ARG A 427 4.06 4.76 -11.37
CA ARG A 427 5.29 4.76 -10.56
C ARG A 427 6.57 4.62 -11.36
N THR A 428 6.46 4.29 -12.63
CA THR A 428 7.59 4.05 -13.52
C THR A 428 7.39 4.81 -14.83
N THR A 429 8.47 5.11 -15.54
CA THR A 429 8.41 5.71 -16.88
C THR A 429 7.56 4.87 -17.84
N GLN A 430 7.63 3.55 -17.75
CA GLN A 430 6.80 2.66 -18.57
C GLN A 430 5.30 2.83 -18.28
N SER A 431 4.91 2.86 -17.00
CA SER A 431 3.51 3.10 -16.62
C SER A 431 3.02 4.49 -17.02
N ALA A 432 3.88 5.50 -16.93
CA ALA A 432 3.58 6.87 -17.33
C ALA A 432 3.36 6.99 -18.84
N ALA A 433 4.26 6.42 -19.65
CA ALA A 433 4.14 6.38 -21.11
C ALA A 433 2.86 5.65 -21.55
N PHE A 434 2.56 4.50 -20.93
CA PHE A 434 1.32 3.77 -21.20
C PHE A 434 0.07 4.59 -20.88
N ILE A 435 0.01 5.20 -19.69
CA ILE A 435 -1.12 6.04 -19.28
C ILE A 435 -1.27 7.26 -20.20
N PHE A 436 -0.15 7.89 -20.59
CA PHE A 436 -0.15 8.98 -21.56
C PHE A 436 -0.81 8.55 -22.87
N ASP A 437 -0.38 7.41 -23.41
CA ASP A 437 -0.88 6.83 -24.65
C ASP A 437 -2.36 6.48 -24.60
N VAL A 438 -2.86 5.98 -23.46
CA VAL A 438 -4.28 5.69 -23.26
C VAL A 438 -5.11 6.92 -23.60
N PHE A 439 -4.78 8.08 -23.03
CA PHE A 439 -5.55 9.32 -23.18
C PHE A 439 -5.15 10.19 -24.38
N ALA A 440 -4.00 9.94 -25.01
CA ALA A 440 -3.59 10.62 -26.24
C ALA A 440 -4.28 10.02 -27.49
N ARG A 441 -4.70 8.75 -27.45
CA ARG A 441 -5.29 8.02 -28.58
C ARG A 441 -6.81 8.12 -28.65
N VAL A 442 -7.39 9.28 -28.32
CA VAL A 442 -8.84 9.51 -28.45
C VAL A 442 -9.16 10.04 -29.85
N PRO A 443 -10.04 9.39 -30.63
CA PRO A 443 -10.41 9.89 -31.95
C PRO A 443 -11.03 11.29 -31.89
N PRO A 444 -10.79 12.16 -32.89
CA PRO A 444 -11.46 13.46 -32.95
C PRO A 444 -12.98 13.27 -33.10
N ASN A 445 -13.77 14.01 -32.32
CA ASN A 445 -15.25 13.94 -32.21
C ASN A 445 -15.82 12.67 -31.55
N ASP A 446 -15.07 12.05 -30.64
CA ASP A 446 -15.57 10.96 -29.80
C ASP A 446 -16.18 11.49 -28.51
N ASP A 447 -17.51 11.55 -28.44
CA ASP A 447 -18.25 11.97 -27.22
C ASP A 447 -18.26 10.89 -26.13
N VAL A 448 -17.78 9.68 -26.42
CA VAL A 448 -17.81 8.53 -25.49
C VAL A 448 -16.53 8.48 -24.65
N HIS A 449 -15.41 8.95 -25.20
CA HIS A 449 -14.09 8.83 -24.58
C HIS A 449 -13.50 10.19 -24.19
N VAL A 450 -13.03 10.30 -22.96
CA VAL A 450 -12.31 11.45 -22.42
C VAL A 450 -10.79 11.26 -22.61
N GLY A 451 -10.08 12.34 -22.94
CA GLY A 451 -8.64 12.34 -23.22
C GLY A 451 -7.99 13.70 -22.90
N TRP A 452 -6.70 13.85 -23.21
CA TRP A 452 -5.96 15.07 -22.88
C TRP A 452 -6.55 16.32 -23.56
N ASP A 453 -7.02 16.21 -24.81
CA ASP A 453 -7.71 17.29 -25.53
C ASP A 453 -8.93 17.82 -24.79
N HIS A 454 -9.74 16.92 -24.24
CA HIS A 454 -10.96 17.26 -23.50
C HIS A 454 -10.62 18.09 -22.26
N VAL A 455 -9.60 17.68 -21.50
CA VAL A 455 -9.15 18.41 -20.30
C VAL A 455 -8.62 19.79 -20.66
N MET A 456 -7.78 19.90 -21.70
CA MET A 456 -7.22 21.19 -22.12
C MET A 456 -8.31 22.13 -22.67
N SER A 457 -9.30 21.59 -23.37
CA SER A 457 -10.47 22.34 -23.82
C SER A 457 -11.34 22.82 -22.65
N ALA A 458 -11.53 21.99 -21.63
CA ALA A 458 -12.24 22.36 -20.42
C ALA A 458 -11.53 23.51 -19.67
N LEU A 459 -10.20 23.45 -19.51
CA LEU A 459 -9.42 24.52 -18.87
C LEU A 459 -9.62 25.87 -19.58
N ARG A 460 -9.51 25.91 -20.92
CA ARG A 460 -9.75 27.14 -21.70
C ARG A 460 -11.19 27.63 -21.58
N SER A 461 -12.16 26.71 -21.52
CA SER A 461 -13.56 27.06 -21.33
C SER A 461 -13.80 27.70 -19.97
N TYR A 462 -13.15 27.19 -18.92
CA TYR A 462 -13.18 27.76 -17.58
C TYR A 462 -12.48 29.10 -17.48
N GLU A 463 -11.30 29.25 -18.09
CA GLU A 463 -10.63 30.54 -18.21
C GLU A 463 -11.57 31.60 -18.80
N ARG A 464 -12.17 31.30 -19.95
CA ARG A 464 -13.08 32.22 -20.65
C ARG A 464 -14.30 32.56 -19.79
N LEU A 465 -14.92 31.57 -19.15
CA LEU A 465 -16.09 31.76 -18.28
C LEU A 465 -15.80 32.73 -17.12
N PHE A 466 -14.64 32.59 -16.49
CA PHE A 466 -14.24 33.42 -15.35
C PHE A 466 -13.70 34.80 -15.77
N ARG A 467 -13.13 34.94 -16.98
CA ARG A 467 -12.68 36.25 -17.53
C ARG A 467 -13.83 37.09 -18.10
N GLU A 468 -14.72 36.52 -18.91
CA GLU A 468 -15.82 37.27 -19.56
C GLU A 468 -16.82 37.86 -18.57
N ARG A 469 -17.00 37.21 -17.41
CA ARG A 469 -17.94 37.65 -16.35
C ARG A 469 -17.29 38.53 -15.27
N ALA A 470 -16.00 38.80 -15.37
CA ALA A 470 -15.27 39.70 -14.45
C ALA A 470 -15.27 41.16 -14.92
N GLY A 471 -15.64 41.45 -16.18
CA GLY A 471 -15.68 42.80 -16.74
C GLY A 471 -17.07 43.47 -16.65
N PRO A 472 -17.16 44.79 -16.46
CA PRO A 472 -18.42 45.51 -16.68
C PRO A 472 -18.77 45.48 -18.17
N THR A 473 -19.92 44.90 -18.53
CA THR A 473 -20.47 44.95 -19.89
C THR A 473 -20.88 46.39 -20.22
N SER A 474 -19.97 47.17 -20.79
CA SER A 474 -20.30 48.45 -21.41
C SER A 474 -20.67 48.21 -22.87
N MET A 475 -21.97 48.07 -23.14
CA MET A 475 -22.52 48.22 -24.48
C MET A 475 -23.10 49.63 -24.60
N PHE A 476 -22.58 50.38 -25.58
CA PHE A 476 -23.07 51.65 -26.12
C PHE A 476 -24.28 52.28 -25.41
N GLY A 477 -24.02 53.32 -24.60
CA GLY A 477 -24.93 54.45 -24.41
C GLY A 477 -26.21 54.25 -23.58
N HIS A 478 -26.55 53.04 -23.14
CA HIS A 478 -27.68 52.84 -22.23
C HIS A 478 -27.31 51.86 -21.10
N SER A 479 -27.18 52.41 -19.89
CA SER A 479 -27.02 51.64 -18.66
C SER A 479 -28.32 50.88 -18.35
N ILE A 480 -28.44 49.66 -18.86
CA ILE A 480 -29.37 48.68 -18.31
C ILE A 480 -28.83 48.37 -16.90
N PRO A 481 -29.65 48.40 -15.82
CA PRO A 481 -29.19 47.96 -14.52
C PRO A 481 -28.73 46.52 -14.69
N SER A 482 -27.44 46.25 -14.48
CA SER A 482 -26.92 44.89 -14.50
C SER A 482 -27.70 44.12 -13.43
N GLN A 483 -28.65 43.28 -13.82
CA GLN A 483 -29.04 42.16 -12.99
C GLN A 483 -27.71 41.45 -12.69
N GLN A 484 -27.30 41.46 -11.42
CA GLN A 484 -26.07 40.82 -10.97
C GLN A 484 -26.18 39.35 -11.35
N LEU A 485 -25.61 39.00 -12.51
CA LEU A 485 -25.48 37.62 -12.93
C LEU A 485 -24.71 36.89 -11.81
N PRO A 486 -25.14 35.67 -11.43
CA PRO A 486 -24.45 34.91 -10.40
C PRO A 486 -22.96 34.80 -10.74
N LYS A 487 -22.09 35.02 -9.74
CA LYS A 487 -20.65 34.79 -9.90
C LYS A 487 -20.43 33.38 -10.45
N PRO A 488 -19.53 33.19 -11.43
CA PRO A 488 -19.22 31.84 -11.90
C PRO A 488 -18.67 31.00 -10.74
N ILE A 489 -19.18 29.79 -10.59
CA ILE A 489 -18.77 28.83 -9.55
C ILE A 489 -18.48 27.50 -10.27
N ILE A 490 -17.36 26.88 -9.93
CA ILE A 490 -17.07 25.51 -10.34
C ILE A 490 -17.73 24.58 -9.32
N PRO A 491 -18.63 23.67 -9.73
CA PRO A 491 -19.23 22.69 -8.83
C PRO A 491 -18.14 21.89 -8.07
N PRO A 492 -18.29 21.61 -6.76
CA PRO A 492 -17.24 20.95 -5.98
C PRO A 492 -16.79 19.60 -6.55
N ARG A 493 -17.73 18.78 -7.03
CA ARG A 493 -17.42 17.48 -7.64
C ARG A 493 -16.61 17.63 -8.93
N GLU A 494 -16.95 18.62 -9.74
CA GLU A 494 -16.24 18.91 -10.98
C GLU A 494 -14.84 19.49 -10.72
N LEU A 495 -14.71 20.36 -9.70
CA LEU A 495 -13.42 20.87 -9.25
C LEU A 495 -12.47 19.73 -8.84
N ILE A 496 -12.97 18.74 -8.08
CA ILE A 496 -12.20 17.55 -7.71
C ILE A 496 -11.77 16.79 -8.97
N GLY A 497 -12.69 16.57 -9.93
CA GLY A 497 -12.38 15.92 -11.20
C GLY A 497 -11.27 16.63 -12.00
N LEU A 498 -11.36 17.94 -12.14
CA LEU A 498 -10.33 18.76 -12.81
C LEU A 498 -8.97 18.63 -12.10
N ILE A 499 -8.95 18.71 -10.77
CA ILE A 499 -7.72 18.56 -9.99
C ILE A 499 -7.12 17.16 -10.15
N SER A 500 -7.92 16.09 -10.14
CA SER A 500 -7.44 14.73 -10.37
C SER A 500 -6.83 14.55 -11.76
N TRP A 501 -7.43 15.13 -12.81
CA TRP A 501 -6.85 15.15 -14.16
C TRP A 501 -5.50 15.88 -14.21
N ILE A 502 -5.41 17.05 -13.59
CA ILE A 502 -4.17 17.85 -13.54
C ILE A 502 -3.07 17.09 -12.76
N ASN A 503 -3.44 16.44 -11.66
CA ASN A 503 -2.52 15.61 -10.89
C ASN A 503 -2.01 14.41 -11.70
N LEU A 504 -2.87 13.78 -12.50
CA LEU A 504 -2.48 12.71 -13.40
C LEU A 504 -1.49 13.20 -14.46
N ALA A 505 -1.81 14.30 -15.14
CA ALA A 505 -0.91 14.93 -16.10
C ALA A 505 0.45 15.26 -15.46
N ARG A 506 0.44 15.84 -14.25
CA ARG A 506 1.66 16.17 -13.49
C ARG A 506 2.51 14.93 -13.23
N ILE A 507 1.91 13.83 -12.77
CA ILE A 507 2.64 12.59 -12.45
C ILE A 507 3.23 11.97 -13.73
N VAL A 508 2.46 11.96 -14.83
CA VAL A 508 2.91 11.46 -16.13
C VAL A 508 4.14 12.24 -16.61
N VAL A 509 4.08 13.57 -16.67
CA VAL A 509 5.21 14.38 -17.16
C VAL A 509 6.41 14.39 -16.22
N ASP A 510 6.19 14.12 -14.93
CA ASP A 510 7.29 13.96 -13.96
C ASP A 510 8.10 12.68 -14.22
N LEU A 511 7.45 11.61 -14.67
CA LEU A 511 8.05 10.29 -14.87
C LEU A 511 8.47 10.01 -16.31
N ASP A 512 7.84 10.66 -17.29
CA ASP A 512 8.08 10.46 -18.73
C ASP A 512 8.44 11.77 -19.43
N SER A 513 9.68 11.85 -19.93
CA SER A 513 10.19 13.00 -20.68
C SER A 513 9.49 13.20 -22.02
N ASP A 514 9.11 12.11 -22.67
CA ASP A 514 8.60 12.16 -24.04
C ASP A 514 7.16 12.68 -24.02
N ALA A 515 6.35 12.17 -23.08
CA ALA A 515 5.05 12.76 -22.77
C ALA A 515 5.16 14.26 -22.43
N ALA A 516 6.13 14.65 -21.58
CA ALA A 516 6.33 16.05 -21.21
C ALA A 516 6.64 16.95 -22.42
N GLU A 517 7.43 16.46 -23.37
CA GLU A 517 7.70 17.16 -24.63
C GLU A 517 6.42 17.32 -25.45
N VAL A 518 5.63 16.26 -25.62
CA VAL A 518 4.35 16.35 -26.34
C VAL A 518 3.39 17.35 -25.67
N PHE A 519 3.30 17.36 -24.34
CA PHE A 519 2.50 18.37 -23.62
C PHE A 519 2.95 19.81 -23.93
N LEU A 520 4.25 20.05 -24.17
CA LEU A 520 4.78 21.38 -24.46
C LEU A 520 4.67 21.77 -25.95
N GLU A 521 4.67 20.79 -26.85
CA GLU A 521 4.71 21.03 -28.29
C GLU A 521 3.35 20.97 -28.98
N GLU A 522 2.39 20.22 -28.42
CA GLU A 522 1.07 20.05 -29.02
C GLU A 522 0.30 21.37 -29.03
N ARG A 523 0.15 21.94 -30.22
CA ARG A 523 -0.43 23.28 -30.42
C ARG A 523 -1.89 23.33 -30.05
N GLN A 524 -2.63 22.22 -30.21
CA GLN A 524 -4.04 22.16 -29.85
C GLN A 524 -4.24 22.18 -28.32
N TRP A 525 -3.26 21.65 -27.57
CA TRP A 525 -3.30 21.65 -26.12
C TRP A 525 -2.88 23.01 -25.57
N ALA A 526 -1.84 23.63 -26.15
CA ALA A 526 -1.32 24.93 -25.74
C ALA A 526 -1.23 25.02 -24.20
N VAL A 527 -0.61 24.01 -23.59
CA VAL A 527 -0.77 23.68 -22.16
C VAL A 527 -0.36 24.84 -21.25
N LEU A 528 0.71 25.55 -21.59
CA LEU A 528 1.16 26.70 -20.81
C LEU A 528 0.12 27.83 -20.81
N ASP A 529 -0.48 28.13 -21.97
CA ASP A 529 -1.50 29.16 -22.08
C ASP A 529 -2.81 28.74 -21.40
N ALA A 530 -3.25 27.49 -21.59
CA ALA A 530 -4.44 26.97 -20.94
C ALA A 530 -4.29 26.98 -19.40
N ALA A 531 -3.15 26.51 -18.88
CA ALA A 531 -2.90 26.45 -17.45
C ALA A 531 -2.72 27.85 -16.84
N LEU A 532 -1.87 28.70 -17.40
CA LEU A 532 -1.59 30.03 -16.85
C LEU A 532 -2.74 31.01 -17.07
N GLY A 533 -3.52 30.84 -18.14
CA GLY A 533 -4.78 31.54 -18.33
C GLY A 533 -5.73 31.31 -17.15
N VAL A 534 -5.96 30.05 -16.79
CA VAL A 534 -6.77 29.67 -15.63
C VAL A 534 -6.17 30.17 -14.31
N VAL A 535 -4.84 30.06 -14.11
CA VAL A 535 -4.17 30.58 -12.90
C VAL A 535 -4.35 32.09 -12.77
N SER A 536 -4.36 32.84 -13.87
CA SER A 536 -4.59 34.30 -13.87
C SER A 536 -6.06 34.69 -13.62
N ALA A 537 -7.01 33.75 -13.78
CA ALA A 537 -8.43 33.99 -13.60
C ALA A 537 -8.85 33.82 -12.12
N PRO A 538 -9.99 34.39 -11.67
CA PRO A 538 -10.46 34.29 -10.29
C PRO A 538 -11.11 32.93 -9.96
N VAL A 539 -10.35 31.83 -10.17
CA VAL A 539 -10.76 30.45 -9.89
C VAL A 539 -10.39 30.02 -8.45
N PRO A 540 -10.87 28.85 -7.96
CA PRO A 540 -10.49 28.31 -6.65
C PRO A 540 -8.98 28.12 -6.48
N LEU A 541 -8.45 28.41 -5.29
CA LEU A 541 -7.02 28.37 -4.97
C LEU A 541 -6.41 26.96 -5.14
N SER A 542 -7.18 25.91 -4.82
CA SER A 542 -6.76 24.52 -5.00
C SER A 542 -6.48 24.17 -6.47
N LEU A 543 -7.28 24.68 -7.41
CA LEU A 543 -7.07 24.49 -8.85
C LEU A 543 -5.80 25.21 -9.32
N LYS A 544 -5.57 26.45 -8.85
CA LYS A 544 -4.34 27.19 -9.17
C LYS A 544 -3.10 26.45 -8.67
N GLY A 545 -3.16 25.97 -7.43
CA GLY A 545 -2.09 25.18 -6.83
C GLY A 545 -1.77 23.92 -7.63
N ALA A 546 -2.78 23.20 -8.12
CA ALA A 546 -2.58 22.01 -8.94
C ALA A 546 -1.93 22.35 -10.29
N LEU A 547 -2.41 23.39 -10.98
CA LEU A 547 -1.87 23.83 -12.28
C LEU A 547 -0.41 24.33 -12.15
N LEU A 548 -0.10 25.10 -11.12
CA LEU A 548 1.27 25.55 -10.86
C LEU A 548 2.23 24.36 -10.62
N ARG A 549 1.76 23.29 -9.96
CA ARG A 549 2.55 22.05 -9.80
C ARG A 549 2.73 21.29 -11.11
N LEU A 550 1.74 21.29 -12.01
CA LEU A 550 1.90 20.74 -13.36
C LEU A 550 2.97 21.51 -14.14
N ILE A 551 2.94 22.85 -14.10
CA ILE A 551 3.95 23.68 -14.76
C ILE A 551 5.32 23.46 -14.10
N ALA A 552 5.39 23.31 -12.78
CA ALA A 552 6.62 22.98 -12.07
C ALA A 552 7.23 21.65 -12.52
N ALA A 553 6.39 20.66 -12.83
CA ALA A 553 6.82 19.37 -13.38
C ALA A 553 7.41 19.54 -14.79
N LEU A 554 6.74 20.28 -15.66
CA LEU A 554 7.24 20.63 -17.00
C LEU A 554 8.54 21.46 -16.96
N ALA A 555 8.70 22.32 -15.95
CA ALA A 555 9.89 23.14 -15.72
C ALA A 555 11.12 22.35 -15.26
N LYS A 556 11.00 21.05 -14.94
CA LYS A 556 12.16 20.19 -14.64
C LYS A 556 13.07 19.96 -15.87
N ARG A 557 12.62 20.33 -17.06
CA ARG A 557 13.39 20.22 -18.31
C ARG A 557 13.96 21.58 -18.67
N GLU A 558 15.27 21.67 -18.85
CA GLU A 558 15.95 22.95 -19.15
C GLU A 558 15.40 23.63 -20.41
N ALA A 559 15.08 22.84 -21.46
CA ALA A 559 14.55 23.34 -22.72
C ALA A 559 13.19 24.08 -22.61
N SER A 560 12.41 23.82 -21.56
CA SER A 560 11.09 24.44 -21.35
C SER A 560 11.15 25.74 -20.54
N VAL A 561 12.23 25.97 -19.79
CA VAL A 561 12.36 27.04 -18.79
C VAL A 561 12.10 28.42 -19.38
N MET A 562 12.76 28.77 -20.50
CA MET A 562 12.57 30.08 -21.14
C MET A 562 11.15 30.27 -21.67
N ARG A 563 10.52 29.22 -22.21
CA ARG A 563 9.12 29.26 -22.66
C ARG A 563 8.19 29.53 -21.47
N ILE A 564 8.45 28.89 -20.33
CA ILE A 564 7.65 29.06 -19.10
C ILE A 564 7.81 30.46 -18.52
N TRP A 565 9.03 31.02 -18.45
CA TRP A 565 9.24 32.40 -18.00
C TRP A 565 8.51 33.41 -18.87
N ASN A 566 8.59 33.25 -20.20
CA ASN A 566 7.88 34.12 -21.14
C ASN A 566 6.36 34.00 -20.95
N ALA A 567 5.83 32.80 -20.74
CA ALA A 567 4.41 32.58 -20.50
C ALA A 567 3.94 33.19 -19.16
N LEU A 568 4.73 33.06 -18.08
CA LEU A 568 4.44 33.69 -16.79
C LEU A 568 4.32 35.21 -16.92
N ASN A 569 5.23 35.82 -17.70
CA ASN A 569 5.19 37.25 -17.98
C ASN A 569 3.98 37.63 -18.85
N ALA A 570 3.71 36.87 -19.91
CA ALA A 570 2.59 37.12 -20.83
C ALA A 570 1.22 37.06 -20.14
N HIS A 571 1.04 36.15 -19.17
CA HIS A 571 -0.18 36.03 -18.37
C HIS A 571 -0.21 36.95 -17.13
N GLY A 572 0.83 37.76 -16.94
CA GLY A 572 0.89 38.76 -15.87
C GLY A 572 0.96 38.17 -14.45
N ILE A 573 1.42 36.92 -14.31
CA ILE A 573 1.43 36.19 -13.03
C ILE A 573 2.34 36.85 -12.00
N CYS A 574 3.51 37.32 -12.43
CA CYS A 574 4.48 38.02 -11.59
C CYS A 574 4.74 39.40 -12.19
N THR A 575 3.88 40.37 -11.85
CA THR A 575 3.94 41.74 -12.40
C THR A 575 4.05 42.78 -11.29
N PHE A 576 4.39 44.01 -11.67
CA PHE A 576 4.43 45.15 -10.77
C PHE A 576 3.68 46.33 -11.39
N ALA A 577 3.00 47.10 -10.55
CA ALA A 577 2.44 48.39 -10.92
C ALA A 577 3.57 49.42 -11.11
N GLU A 578 3.27 50.54 -11.79
CA GLU A 578 4.22 51.64 -12.00
C GLU A 578 4.80 52.20 -10.68
N ASN A 579 4.06 52.08 -9.57
CA ASN A 579 4.49 52.49 -8.24
C ASN A 579 5.34 51.43 -7.50
N GLY A 580 5.70 50.32 -8.16
CA GLY A 580 6.47 49.22 -7.58
C GLY A 580 5.65 48.23 -6.74
N ALA A 581 4.33 48.39 -6.63
CA ALA A 581 3.48 47.42 -5.93
C ALA A 581 3.43 46.10 -6.72
N LEU A 582 3.61 44.98 -6.02
CA LEU A 582 3.49 43.65 -6.62
C LEU A 582 2.03 43.37 -6.99
N LEU A 583 1.81 42.91 -8.22
CA LEU A 583 0.51 42.59 -8.81
C LEU A 583 0.47 41.11 -9.24
N GLY A 584 -0.67 40.70 -9.80
CA GLY A 584 -0.87 39.33 -10.24
C GLY A 584 -1.02 38.39 -9.05
N LEU A 585 -0.22 37.33 -9.03
CA LEU A 585 -0.28 36.29 -8.02
C LEU A 585 -0.05 36.84 -6.62
N GLN A 586 0.99 37.65 -6.40
CA GLN A 586 1.34 38.16 -5.06
C GLN A 586 0.17 38.87 -4.38
N LYS A 587 -0.47 39.80 -5.12
CA LYS A 587 -1.64 40.53 -4.61
C LYS A 587 -2.76 39.57 -4.23
N GLU A 588 -3.00 38.55 -5.04
CA GLU A 588 -4.02 37.55 -4.76
C GLU A 588 -3.68 36.67 -3.55
N LEU A 589 -2.41 36.30 -3.36
CA LEU A 589 -1.97 35.55 -2.17
C LEU A 589 -2.24 36.37 -0.89
N ASP A 590 -1.87 37.65 -0.91
CA ASP A 590 -2.04 38.56 0.24
C ASP A 590 -3.53 38.83 0.54
N GLU A 591 -4.38 38.97 -0.49
CA GLU A 591 -5.79 39.35 -0.34
C GLU A 591 -6.74 38.15 -0.16
N ARG A 592 -6.44 36.99 -0.76
CA ARG A 592 -7.32 35.81 -0.73
C ARG A 592 -6.76 34.67 0.09
N GLU A 593 -5.51 34.27 -0.15
CA GLU A 593 -4.94 33.07 0.46
C GLU A 593 -4.81 33.22 1.98
N CYS A 594 -4.35 34.39 2.44
CA CYS A 594 -4.28 34.72 3.86
C CYS A 594 -5.66 34.79 4.54
N VAL A 595 -6.70 35.17 3.80
CA VAL A 595 -8.08 35.29 4.32
C VAL A 595 -8.77 33.92 4.38
N GLU A 596 -8.54 33.08 3.36
CA GLU A 596 -9.13 31.75 3.23
C GLU A 596 -8.35 30.66 4.02
N GLU A 597 -7.14 30.97 4.53
CA GLU A 597 -6.23 30.02 5.22
C GLU A 597 -5.89 28.77 4.38
N MET A 598 -5.90 28.88 3.05
CA MET A 598 -5.67 27.77 2.10
C MET A 598 -4.41 27.99 1.25
N PHE A 599 -3.26 27.43 1.65
CA PHE A 599 -1.95 27.73 1.05
C PHE A 599 -1.57 26.94 -0.23
N ASP A 600 -2.56 26.45 -0.98
CA ASP A 600 -2.34 25.60 -2.15
C ASP A 600 -1.58 26.29 -3.29
N THR A 601 -1.84 27.58 -3.47
CA THR A 601 -1.29 28.38 -4.57
C THR A 601 0.15 28.76 -4.26
N SER A 602 0.41 29.23 -3.03
CA SER A 602 1.76 29.47 -2.53
C SER A 602 2.64 28.24 -2.65
N LEU A 603 2.17 27.07 -2.18
CA LEU A 603 2.94 25.83 -2.27
C LEU A 603 3.20 25.42 -3.73
N GLY A 604 2.20 25.54 -4.61
CA GLY A 604 2.37 25.29 -6.03
C GLY A 604 3.39 26.22 -6.69
N PHE A 605 3.37 27.50 -6.35
CA PHE A 605 4.32 28.50 -6.87
C PHE A 605 5.75 28.25 -6.37
N VAL A 606 5.92 27.85 -5.10
CA VAL A 606 7.23 27.46 -4.56
C VAL A 606 7.81 26.26 -5.31
N HIS A 607 6.99 25.25 -5.63
CA HIS A 607 7.43 24.13 -6.47
C HIS A 607 7.88 24.62 -7.86
N LEU A 608 7.14 25.54 -8.48
CA LEU A 608 7.49 26.11 -9.77
C LEU A 608 8.81 26.86 -9.73
N LEU A 609 8.98 27.78 -8.77
CA LEU A 609 10.24 28.52 -8.59
C LEU A 609 11.42 27.59 -8.33
N LYS A 610 11.24 26.58 -7.48
CA LYS A 610 12.27 25.58 -7.22
C LYS A 610 12.71 24.88 -8.50
N SER A 611 11.78 24.45 -9.36
CA SER A 611 12.13 23.83 -10.65
C SER A 611 12.83 24.81 -11.58
N LEU A 612 12.30 26.02 -11.77
CA LEU A 612 12.88 27.03 -12.67
C LEU A 612 14.30 27.44 -12.25
N LEU A 613 14.53 27.63 -10.95
CA LEU A 613 15.81 28.08 -10.40
C LEU A 613 16.81 26.93 -10.16
N SER A 614 16.42 25.68 -10.42
CA SER A 614 17.32 24.53 -10.25
C SER A 614 18.30 24.33 -11.42
N HIS A 615 18.07 25.02 -12.54
CA HIS A 615 18.92 24.94 -13.73
C HIS A 615 20.11 25.91 -13.58
N SER A 616 21.34 25.38 -13.70
CA SER A 616 22.58 26.11 -13.41
C SER A 616 22.99 27.12 -14.49
N HIS A 617 22.25 27.19 -15.61
CA HIS A 617 22.48 28.12 -16.70
C HIS A 617 21.15 28.75 -17.09
N MET A 618 20.88 29.94 -16.55
CA MET A 618 19.85 30.86 -17.06
C MET A 618 20.51 32.03 -17.77
#